data_AF-A0A497W573-F1
#
_entry.id   AF-A0A497W573-F1
#
_cell.length_a   1.000
_cell.length_b   1.000
_cell.length_c   1.000
_cell.angle_alpha   90.00
_cell.angle_beta   90.00
_cell.angle_gamma   90.00
#
_symmetry.space_group_name_H-M   'P 1'
#
loop_
_entity.id
_entity.type
_entity.pdbx_description
1 polymer ?
#
loop_
_entity_poly.entity_id
_entity_poly.type
_entity_poly.pdbx_seq_one_letter_code
_entity_poly.pdbx_strand_id
1 'polypeptide(L)'
;MKWPLAAALCLPQPALADQTAFVEANLLSIFYHEMGHAVIDLMEVPIYGQEEDAADTMAVLLIDALYEEDAAQAIAYDSAFGYINDPDGIEDVPYWDLHGPDEQRYYNHVCLFYGADIHAREELADDLGLPPERAESCEDEYEQAIASWGKYLKRSTAAVRASP
;
A
#
# COMPACT_ATOMS: atom_id res chain seq x y z
N MET A 1 -45.34 -31.91 -7.18
CA MET A 1 -45.03 -30.48 -6.97
C MET A 1 -43.52 -30.33 -7.08
N LYS A 2 -43.02 -29.94 -8.26
CA LYS A 2 -41.58 -29.84 -8.54
C LYS A 2 -41.10 -28.49 -8.00
N TRP A 3 -40.16 -28.50 -7.07
CA TRP A 3 -39.41 -27.32 -6.67
C TRP A 3 -38.19 -27.22 -7.60
N PRO A 4 -37.99 -26.16 -8.39
CA PRO A 4 -36.71 -25.92 -9.00
C PRO A 4 -35.83 -25.20 -7.96
N LEU A 5 -35.01 -25.96 -7.25
CA LEU A 5 -33.74 -25.43 -6.73
C LEU A 5 -32.73 -25.52 -7.87
N ALA A 6 -32.38 -24.38 -8.45
CA ALA A 6 -31.06 -24.09 -9.04
C ALA A 6 -31.15 -22.76 -9.80
N ALA A 7 -31.22 -21.65 -9.07
CA ALA A 7 -30.65 -20.39 -9.55
C ALA A 7 -29.30 -20.26 -8.85
N ALA A 8 -28.35 -21.11 -9.24
CA ALA A 8 -26.96 -20.91 -8.88
C ALA A 8 -26.52 -19.62 -9.59
N LEU A 9 -26.22 -18.60 -8.78
CA LEU A 9 -25.50 -17.37 -9.09
C LEU A 9 -24.57 -17.53 -10.30
N CYS A 10 -24.99 -17.03 -11.46
CA CYS A 10 -24.08 -16.71 -12.56
C CYS A 10 -23.48 -15.33 -12.30
N LEU A 11 -22.74 -15.16 -11.21
CA LEU A 11 -21.76 -14.07 -11.18
C LEU A 11 -20.58 -14.51 -12.04
N PRO A 12 -20.10 -13.68 -12.98
CA PRO A 12 -18.91 -14.00 -13.74
C PRO A 12 -17.75 -14.17 -12.76
N GLN A 13 -17.27 -15.41 -12.62
CA GLN A 13 -16.14 -15.78 -11.75
C GLN A 13 -14.93 -14.83 -11.80
N PRO A 14 -14.50 -14.30 -12.96
CA PRO A 14 -13.39 -13.34 -13.00
C PRO A 14 -13.67 -12.04 -12.23
N ALA A 15 -14.90 -11.51 -12.27
CA ALA A 15 -15.23 -10.28 -11.55
C ALA A 15 -15.31 -10.47 -10.02
N LEU A 16 -15.50 -11.70 -9.55
CA LEU A 16 -15.42 -12.03 -8.12
C LEU A 16 -13.97 -12.23 -7.67
N ALA A 17 -13.13 -12.83 -8.51
CA ALA A 17 -11.70 -12.99 -8.23
C ALA A 17 -11.00 -11.63 -8.15
N ASP A 18 -11.30 -10.73 -9.09
CA ASP A 18 -10.82 -9.35 -9.14
C ASP A 18 -11.20 -8.55 -7.87
N GLN A 19 -12.47 -8.59 -7.48
CA GLN A 19 -12.92 -7.98 -6.22
C GLN A 19 -12.28 -8.59 -4.97
N THR A 20 -11.98 -9.89 -4.99
CA THR A 20 -11.34 -10.54 -3.84
C THR A 20 -9.89 -10.09 -3.71
N ALA A 21 -9.15 -10.01 -4.83
CA ALA A 21 -7.77 -9.51 -4.86
C ALA A 21 -7.70 -8.06 -4.36
N PHE A 22 -8.59 -7.19 -4.85
CA PHE A 22 -8.68 -5.80 -4.40
C PHE A 22 -8.91 -5.69 -2.88
N VAL A 23 -9.86 -6.46 -2.35
CA VAL A 23 -10.15 -6.45 -0.91
C VAL A 23 -8.96 -6.99 -0.11
N GLU A 24 -8.32 -8.07 -0.56
CA GLU A 24 -7.14 -8.65 0.11
C GLU A 24 -5.97 -7.67 0.13
N ALA A 25 -5.65 -7.02 -0.99
CA ALA A 25 -4.59 -6.02 -1.10
C ALA A 25 -4.82 -4.83 -0.16
N ASN A 26 -6.06 -4.32 -0.10
CA ASN A 26 -6.40 -3.20 0.77
C ASN A 26 -6.37 -3.60 2.25
N LEU A 27 -6.84 -4.81 2.60
CA LEU A 27 -6.72 -5.31 3.98
C LEU A 27 -5.26 -5.47 4.40
N LEU A 28 -4.38 -5.92 3.51
CA LEU A 28 -2.95 -6.02 3.77
C LEU A 28 -2.31 -4.64 3.93
N SER A 29 -2.60 -3.71 3.02
CA SER A 29 -2.08 -2.33 3.10
C SER A 29 -2.49 -1.65 4.41
N ILE A 30 -3.78 -1.69 4.77
CA ILE A 30 -4.28 -1.16 6.04
C ILE A 30 -3.63 -1.87 7.23
N PHE A 31 -3.53 -3.20 7.20
CA PHE A 31 -2.88 -3.94 8.27
C PHE A 31 -1.42 -3.50 8.49
N TYR A 32 -0.66 -3.26 7.42
CA TYR A 32 0.72 -2.80 7.52
C TYR A 32 0.83 -1.32 7.90
N HIS A 33 -0.13 -0.49 7.52
CA HIS A 33 -0.26 0.89 8.02
C HIS A 33 -0.45 0.90 9.54
N GLU A 34 -1.39 0.10 10.06
CA GLU A 34 -1.63 -0.02 11.51
C GLU A 34 -0.41 -0.63 12.24
N MET A 35 0.30 -1.55 11.58
CA MET A 35 1.59 -2.03 12.08
C MET A 35 2.63 -0.91 12.17
N GLY A 36 2.60 0.04 11.24
CA GLY A 36 3.38 1.28 11.27
C GLY A 36 3.15 2.04 12.58
N HIS A 37 1.89 2.37 12.91
CA HIS A 37 1.56 3.00 14.19
C HIS A 37 2.05 2.20 15.40
N ALA A 38 1.85 0.88 15.39
CA ALA A 38 2.33 0.02 16.48
C ALA A 38 3.86 0.08 16.64
N VAL A 39 4.62 0.13 15.54
CA VAL A 39 6.08 0.31 15.59
C VAL A 39 6.45 1.69 16.11
N ILE A 40 5.74 2.74 15.70
CA ILE A 40 5.99 4.12 16.13
C ILE A 40 5.85 4.23 17.64
N ASP A 41 4.74 3.74 18.20
CA ASP A 41 4.46 3.77 19.63
C ASP A 41 5.46 2.91 20.43
N LEU A 42 5.63 1.63 20.05
CA LEU A 42 6.43 0.69 20.82
C LEU A 42 7.93 0.96 20.76
N MET A 43 8.43 1.55 19.67
CA MET A 43 9.85 1.87 19.50
C MET A 43 10.17 3.35 19.71
N GLU A 44 9.17 4.15 20.11
CA GLU A 44 9.28 5.60 20.29
C GLU A 44 9.93 6.27 19.07
N VAL A 45 9.46 5.92 17.88
CA VAL A 45 10.02 6.44 16.62
C VAL A 45 9.76 7.95 16.56
N PRO A 46 10.81 8.79 16.44
CA PRO A 46 10.59 10.22 16.29
C PRO A 46 9.97 10.51 14.92
N ILE A 47 8.79 11.12 14.92
CA ILE A 47 8.07 11.53 13.72
C ILE A 47 8.25 13.03 13.50
N TYR A 48 8.57 13.38 12.25
CA TYR A 48 8.53 14.74 11.74
C TYR A 48 7.60 14.74 10.52
N GLY A 49 6.58 15.58 10.53
CA GLY A 49 5.48 15.52 9.56
C GLY A 49 4.23 14.86 10.14
N GLN A 50 3.40 14.25 9.29
CA GLN A 50 2.19 13.51 9.70
C GLN A 50 2.55 12.06 10.03
N GLU A 51 1.98 11.52 11.11
CA GLU A 51 2.21 10.13 11.50
C GLU A 51 1.61 9.16 10.48
N GLU A 52 0.45 9.51 9.93
CA GLU A 52 -0.26 8.75 8.88
C GLU A 52 0.60 8.54 7.63
N ASP A 53 1.33 9.57 7.17
CA ASP A 53 2.24 9.45 6.02
C ASP A 53 3.40 8.48 6.33
N ALA A 54 3.88 8.48 7.58
CA ALA A 54 4.91 7.56 8.01
C ALA A 54 4.39 6.11 8.08
N ALA A 55 3.14 5.92 8.53
CA ALA A 55 2.46 4.62 8.54
C ALA A 55 2.21 4.08 7.12
N ASP A 56 1.73 4.93 6.19
CA ASP A 56 1.61 4.58 4.76
C ASP A 56 2.97 4.19 4.16
N THR A 57 4.01 4.95 4.47
CA THR A 57 5.38 4.62 4.05
C THR A 57 5.79 3.23 4.53
N MET A 58 5.54 2.91 5.80
CA MET A 58 5.83 1.57 6.34
C MET A 58 5.07 0.48 5.59
N ALA A 59 3.81 0.71 5.24
CA ALA A 59 2.99 -0.25 4.51
C ALA A 59 3.64 -0.63 3.16
N VAL A 60 4.05 0.37 2.38
CA VAL A 60 4.75 0.16 1.11
C VAL A 60 6.06 -0.62 1.30
N LEU A 61 6.87 -0.23 2.28
CA LEU A 61 8.15 -0.90 2.56
C LEU A 61 7.97 -2.37 2.97
N LEU A 62 6.90 -2.69 3.71
CA LEU A 62 6.61 -4.07 4.10
C LEU A 62 6.09 -4.91 2.93
N ILE A 63 5.25 -4.34 2.07
CA ILE A 63 4.79 -5.00 0.84
C ILE A 63 6.00 -5.32 -0.05
N ASP A 64 6.87 -4.34 -0.28
CA ASP A 64 8.10 -4.50 -1.06
C ASP A 64 9.05 -5.56 -0.46
N ALA A 65 9.22 -5.58 0.87
CA ALA A 65 10.20 -6.46 1.52
C ALA A 65 9.71 -7.90 1.76
N LEU A 66 8.40 -8.14 1.83
CA LEU A 66 7.84 -9.43 2.27
C LEU A 66 7.28 -10.30 1.15
N TYR A 67 7.07 -9.73 -0.03
CA TYR A 67 6.45 -10.42 -1.16
C TYR A 67 7.41 -10.54 -2.33
N GLU A 68 7.25 -11.59 -3.13
CA GLU A 68 7.93 -11.70 -4.42
C GLU A 68 7.35 -10.67 -5.40
N GLU A 69 8.16 -10.23 -6.36
CA GLU A 69 7.89 -9.07 -7.23
C GLU A 69 6.48 -9.06 -7.83
N ASP A 70 6.04 -10.12 -8.51
CA ASP A 70 4.70 -10.19 -9.12
C ASP A 70 3.57 -9.99 -8.10
N ALA A 71 3.72 -10.53 -6.89
CA ALA A 71 2.73 -10.40 -5.83
C ALA A 71 2.77 -9.01 -5.18
N ALA A 72 3.98 -8.45 -5.00
CA ALA A 72 4.17 -7.10 -4.49
C ALA A 72 3.53 -6.07 -5.44
N GLN A 73 3.76 -6.19 -6.75
CA GLN A 73 3.14 -5.32 -7.76
C GLN A 73 1.62 -5.43 -7.73
N ALA A 74 1.05 -6.64 -7.68
CA ALA A 74 -0.40 -6.83 -7.60
C ALA A 74 -1.01 -6.17 -6.35
N ILE A 75 -0.40 -6.37 -5.18
CA ILE A 75 -0.87 -5.77 -3.94
C ILE A 75 -0.77 -4.24 -4.01
N ALA A 76 0.38 -3.70 -4.42
CA ALA A 76 0.60 -2.27 -4.48
C ALA A 76 -0.33 -1.57 -5.49
N TYR A 77 -0.59 -2.21 -6.63
CA TYR A 77 -1.53 -1.73 -7.64
C TYR A 77 -2.94 -1.62 -7.08
N ASP A 78 -3.48 -2.70 -6.52
CA ASP A 78 -4.84 -2.73 -5.98
C ASP A 78 -5.01 -1.82 -4.75
N SER A 79 -4.00 -1.74 -3.88
CA SER A 79 -4.05 -0.87 -2.72
C SER A 79 -3.92 0.61 -3.06
N ALA A 80 -3.28 0.97 -4.18
CA ALA A 80 -3.24 2.37 -4.63
C ALA A 80 -4.67 2.89 -4.86
N PHE A 81 -5.48 2.13 -5.61
CA PHE A 81 -6.89 2.49 -5.83
C PHE A 81 -7.71 2.54 -4.54
N GLY A 82 -7.27 1.91 -3.46
CA GLY A 82 -7.88 2.04 -2.14
C GLY A 82 -8.04 3.46 -1.64
N TYR A 83 -7.11 4.36 -1.99
CA TYR A 83 -7.15 5.76 -1.59
C TYR A 83 -8.22 6.57 -2.35
N ILE A 84 -8.42 6.28 -3.63
CA ILE A 84 -9.24 7.12 -4.54
C ILE A 84 -10.56 6.46 -4.97
N ASN A 85 -10.88 5.28 -4.46
CA ASN A 85 -12.10 4.56 -4.80
C ASN A 85 -13.27 4.93 -3.88
N ASP A 86 -13.65 6.21 -3.92
CA ASP A 86 -14.82 6.72 -3.19
C ASP A 86 -16.13 6.35 -3.94
N PRO A 87 -17.01 5.50 -3.36
CA PRO A 87 -18.28 5.14 -3.97
C PRO A 87 -19.29 6.30 -4.02
N ASP A 88 -19.13 7.34 -3.20
CA ASP A 88 -20.06 8.48 -3.10
C ASP A 88 -19.69 9.63 -4.06
N GLY A 89 -18.52 9.56 -4.71
CA GLY A 89 -18.12 10.44 -5.81
C GLY A 89 -16.89 11.28 -5.48
N ILE A 90 -16.82 12.49 -6.03
CA ILE A 90 -15.75 13.45 -5.68
C ILE A 90 -16.23 14.23 -4.45
N GLU A 91 -15.63 13.95 -3.30
CA GLU A 91 -15.81 14.75 -2.09
C GLU A 91 -14.95 16.03 -2.11
N ASP A 92 -15.36 17.04 -1.31
CA ASP A 92 -14.53 18.22 -1.08
C ASP A 92 -13.29 17.81 -0.28
N VAL A 93 -12.10 18.16 -0.77
CA VAL A 93 -10.83 17.78 -0.11
C VAL A 93 -10.76 18.34 1.32
N PRO A 94 -10.70 17.47 2.35
CA PRO A 94 -10.69 17.91 3.75
C PRO A 94 -9.27 18.24 4.18
N TYR A 95 -8.74 19.40 3.77
CA TYR A 95 -7.35 19.81 4.08
C TYR A 95 -6.99 19.94 5.58
N TRP A 96 -7.97 19.77 6.48
CA TRP A 96 -7.79 19.76 7.94
C TRP A 96 -7.80 18.35 8.54
N ASP A 97 -7.97 17.30 7.73
CA ASP A 97 -7.91 15.92 8.18
C ASP A 97 -6.49 15.57 8.69
N LEU A 98 -6.40 14.48 9.46
CA LEU A 98 -5.12 13.95 9.91
C LEU A 98 -4.38 13.21 8.78
N HIS A 99 -5.13 12.68 7.81
CA HIS A 99 -4.58 12.13 6.59
C HIS A 99 -4.34 13.23 5.56
N GLY A 100 -3.31 13.05 4.74
CA GLY A 100 -3.17 13.86 3.53
C GLY A 100 -4.34 13.65 2.57
N PRO A 101 -4.58 14.57 1.62
CA PRO A 101 -5.55 14.38 0.55
C PRO A 101 -5.37 13.03 -0.15
N ASP A 102 -6.47 12.36 -0.46
CA ASP A 102 -6.46 10.98 -0.97
C ASP A 102 -5.65 10.82 -2.27
N GLU A 103 -5.75 11.75 -3.22
CA GLU A 103 -4.94 11.73 -4.43
C GLU A 103 -3.44 11.91 -4.13
N GLN A 104 -3.09 12.68 -3.10
CA GLN A 104 -1.69 12.80 -2.68
C GLN A 104 -1.18 11.49 -2.09
N ARG A 105 -1.99 10.81 -1.27
CA ARG A 105 -1.66 9.49 -0.72
C ARG A 105 -1.52 8.44 -1.81
N TYR A 106 -2.42 8.44 -2.79
CA TYR A 106 -2.32 7.61 -4.00
C TYR A 106 -0.97 7.79 -4.68
N TYR A 107 -0.60 9.02 -5.05
CA TYR A 107 0.65 9.26 -5.78
C TYR A 107 1.90 9.02 -4.92
N ASN A 108 1.83 9.22 -3.61
CA ASN A 108 2.92 8.88 -2.71
C ASN A 108 3.12 7.37 -2.61
N HIS A 109 2.04 6.60 -2.49
CA HIS A 109 2.07 5.13 -2.49
C HIS A 109 2.70 4.59 -3.77
N VAL A 110 2.21 5.04 -4.94
CA VAL A 110 2.74 4.61 -6.25
C VAL A 110 4.20 5.01 -6.42
N CYS A 111 4.55 6.26 -6.10
CA CYS A 111 5.92 6.75 -6.20
C CYS A 111 6.87 5.94 -5.32
N LEU A 112 6.52 5.73 -4.05
CA LEU A 112 7.38 5.04 -3.11
C LEU A 112 7.59 3.57 -3.53
N PHE A 113 6.54 2.90 -4.00
CA PHE A 113 6.65 1.52 -4.48
C PHE A 113 7.45 1.43 -5.78
N TYR A 114 7.22 2.32 -6.75
CA TYR A 114 8.01 2.42 -7.98
C TYR A 114 9.50 2.66 -7.68
N GLY A 115 9.81 3.54 -6.74
CA GLY A 115 11.18 3.91 -6.36
C GLY A 115 12.05 2.78 -5.83
N ALA A 116 11.47 1.67 -5.37
CA ALA A 116 12.25 0.53 -4.88
C ALA A 116 12.96 -0.25 -6.00
N ASP A 117 12.33 -0.32 -7.19
CA ASP A 117 12.90 -0.92 -8.40
C ASP A 117 12.27 -0.28 -9.65
N ILE A 118 12.86 0.83 -10.08
CA ILE A 118 12.37 1.63 -11.21
C ILE A 118 12.40 0.88 -12.54
N HIS A 119 13.18 -0.21 -12.64
CA HIS A 119 13.29 -1.00 -13.86
C HIS A 119 12.24 -2.10 -13.92
N ALA A 120 11.95 -2.76 -12.78
CA ALA A 120 10.94 -3.80 -12.70
C ALA A 120 9.51 -3.23 -12.71
N ARG A 121 9.33 -1.95 -12.32
CA ARG A 121 8.01 -1.35 -12.03
C ARG A 121 7.60 -0.22 -12.98
N GLU A 122 8.30 -0.05 -14.10
CA GLU A 122 7.98 0.96 -15.12
C GLU A 122 6.55 0.81 -15.65
N GLU A 123 6.14 -0.40 -16.03
CA GLU A 123 4.78 -0.67 -16.54
C GLU A 123 3.71 -0.37 -15.49
N LEU A 124 3.94 -0.74 -14.23
CA LEU A 124 3.03 -0.44 -13.12
C LEU A 124 2.88 1.07 -12.89
N ALA A 125 3.98 1.83 -12.94
CA ALA A 125 3.95 3.28 -12.76
C ALA A 125 3.20 3.98 -13.90
N ASP A 126 3.41 3.53 -15.14
CA ASP A 126 2.70 4.03 -16.31
C ASP A 126 1.19 3.73 -16.23
N ASP A 127 0.81 2.50 -15.88
CA ASP A 127 -0.59 2.08 -15.76
C ASP A 127 -1.33 2.82 -14.64
N LEU A 128 -0.65 3.07 -13.51
CA LEU A 128 -1.18 3.86 -12.39
C LEU A 128 -1.11 5.38 -12.64
N GLY A 129 -0.59 5.81 -13.80
CA GLY A 129 -0.57 7.20 -14.22
C GLY A 129 0.35 8.09 -13.40
N LEU A 130 1.49 7.57 -12.92
CA LEU A 130 2.51 8.34 -12.21
C LEU A 130 3.09 9.41 -13.13
N PRO A 131 2.95 10.72 -12.83
CA PRO A 131 3.51 11.76 -13.69
C PRO A 131 5.03 11.65 -13.79
N PRO A 132 5.65 11.86 -14.97
CA PRO A 132 7.10 11.79 -15.13
C PRO A 132 7.85 12.72 -14.16
N GLU A 133 7.32 13.92 -13.92
CA GLU A 133 7.93 14.87 -12.97
C GLU A 133 7.84 14.40 -11.52
N ARG A 134 6.85 13.58 -11.16
CA ARG A 134 6.75 12.95 -9.83
C ARG A 134 7.73 11.78 -9.70
N ALA A 135 7.89 11.01 -10.79
CA ALA A 135 8.76 9.84 -10.85
C ALA A 135 10.25 10.17 -10.62
N GLU A 136 10.70 11.37 -11.00
CA GLU A 136 12.10 11.81 -10.89
C GLU A 136 12.70 11.67 -9.48
N SER A 137 11.90 11.82 -8.42
CA SER A 137 12.38 11.76 -7.03
C SER A 137 12.07 10.45 -6.32
N CYS A 138 11.39 9.50 -6.97
CA CYS A 138 10.86 8.32 -6.30
C CYS A 138 11.93 7.36 -5.78
N GLU A 139 13.01 7.13 -6.53
CA GLU A 139 14.15 6.31 -6.09
C GLU A 139 14.80 6.92 -4.82
N ASP A 140 15.09 8.22 -4.85
CA ASP A 140 15.63 8.96 -3.70
C ASP A 140 14.70 8.95 -2.48
N GLU A 141 13.38 9.01 -2.69
CA GLU A 141 12.37 8.95 -1.63
C GLU A 141 12.29 7.56 -1.00
N TYR A 142 12.35 6.49 -1.80
CA TYR A 142 12.42 5.12 -1.29
C TYR A 142 13.71 4.89 -0.48
N GLU A 143 14.87 5.36 -0.97
CA GLU A 143 16.13 5.26 -0.23
C GLU A 143 16.05 5.98 1.14
N GLN A 144 15.42 7.17 1.18
CA GLN A 144 15.19 7.92 2.41
C GLN A 144 14.23 7.17 3.37
N ALA A 145 13.18 6.56 2.83
CA ALA A 145 12.23 5.77 3.60
C ALA A 145 12.93 4.56 4.24
N ILE A 146 13.72 3.79 3.47
CA ILE A 146 14.51 2.66 3.99
C ILE A 146 15.57 3.11 4.99
N ALA A 147 16.22 4.26 4.78
CA ALA A 147 17.17 4.80 5.76
C ALA A 147 16.49 5.13 7.10
N SER A 148 15.26 5.66 7.05
CA SER A 148 14.48 6.06 8.22
C SER A 148 13.91 4.86 8.98
N TRP A 149 13.32 3.91 8.25
CA TRP A 149 12.62 2.74 8.81
C TRP A 149 13.51 1.51 9.01
N GLY A 150 14.56 1.36 8.19
CA GLY A 150 15.36 0.14 8.13
C GLY A 150 16.04 -0.24 9.45
N LYS A 151 16.32 0.73 10.34
CA LYS A 151 16.84 0.45 11.69
C LYS A 151 15.82 -0.28 12.58
N TYR A 152 14.52 -0.06 12.36
CA TYR A 152 13.45 -0.70 13.12
C TYR A 152 13.07 -2.05 12.51
N LEU A 153 13.13 -2.17 11.17
CA LEU A 153 12.88 -3.42 10.44
C LEU A 153 13.99 -4.47 10.62
N LYS A 154 15.26 -4.06 10.73
CA LYS A 154 16.38 -5.01 10.98
C LYS A 154 16.37 -5.59 12.39
N ARG A 155 15.78 -4.90 13.37
CA ARG A 155 15.75 -5.34 14.77
C ARG A 155 14.76 -6.50 15.00
N SER A 156 13.66 -6.56 14.24
CA SER A 156 12.65 -7.62 14.35
C SER A 156 13.15 -8.96 13.80
N THR A 157 13.90 -8.96 12.69
CA THR A 157 14.47 -10.20 12.11
C THR A 157 15.56 -10.82 12.99
N ALA A 158 16.33 -10.01 13.72
CA ALA A 158 17.31 -10.49 14.69
C ALA A 158 16.65 -11.13 15.93
N ALA A 159 15.51 -10.60 16.39
CA ALA A 159 14.76 -11.14 17.53
C ALA A 159 14.05 -12.46 17.20
N VAL A 160 13.58 -12.63 15.97
CA VAL A 160 12.98 -13.88 15.48
C VAL A 160 14.02 -15.00 15.35
N ARG A 161 15.26 -14.68 14.96
CA ARG A 161 16.37 -15.66 14.89
C ARG A 161 17.01 -16.00 16.23
N ALA A 162 16.71 -15.24 17.28
CA ALA A 162 17.26 -15.42 18.63
C ALA A 162 16.27 -16.08 19.61
N SER A 163 15.05 -16.39 19.17
CA SER A 163 14.12 -17.20 19.96
C SER A 163 14.36 -18.69 19.67
N PRO A 164 14.51 -19.54 20.71
CA PRO A 164 14.85 -20.96 20.55
C PRO A 164 13.75 -21.79 19.89
#